data_AF-A0A1I2GNJ5-F1
#
_entry.id   AF-A0A1I2GNJ5-F1
#
_cell.length_a   1.000
_cell.length_b   1.000
_cell.length_c   1.000
_cell.angle_alpha   90.00
_cell.angle_beta   90.00
_cell.angle_gamma   90.00
#
_symmetry.space_group_name_H-M   'P 1'
#
loop_
_entity.id
_entity.type
_entity.pdbx_description
1 polymer ?
#
loop_
_entity_poly.entity_id
_entity_poly.type
_entity_poly.pdbx_seq_one_letter_code
_entity_poly.pdbx_strand_id
1 'polypeptide(L)'
;MLQDKLWEFSWNKNDSAESSFVVSKDDINDQNTQPEKCGNLNRHYHTSEKVDLRKAPRTWRTRKDPFENVWDEIRLRLELMPETTASEIIQWVMGKYPSQFSTGQTRTLQRRIAQWHQEQESHEKTLRALMTNQMTPPLTFSITDTGIQTNLDCGKKDVAKSLNY
;
A
#
# COMPACT_ATOMS: atom_id res chain seq x y z
N MET A 1 -14.66 -2.96 -32.06
CA MET A 1 -14.13 -2.98 -30.68
C MET A 1 -14.94 -1.99 -29.84
N LEU A 2 -16.04 -2.46 -29.24
CA LEU A 2 -16.94 -1.63 -28.42
C LEU A 2 -16.48 -1.61 -26.95
N GLN A 3 -15.86 -2.70 -26.49
CA GLN A 3 -15.31 -2.82 -25.13
C GLN A 3 -14.15 -1.86 -24.84
N ASP A 4 -13.22 -1.66 -25.78
CA ASP A 4 -12.05 -0.77 -25.54
C ASP A 4 -12.48 0.69 -25.34
N LYS A 5 -13.52 1.13 -26.05
CA LYS A 5 -14.14 2.46 -25.90
C LYS A 5 -14.88 2.63 -24.57
N LEU A 6 -15.45 1.56 -24.03
CA LEU A 6 -16.13 1.57 -22.73
C LEU A 6 -15.14 1.67 -21.56
N TRP A 7 -13.93 1.13 -21.75
CA TRP A 7 -12.88 1.15 -20.74
C TRP A 7 -12.28 2.56 -20.55
N GLU A 8 -12.02 3.29 -21.64
CA GLU A 8 -11.53 4.68 -21.57
C GLU A 8 -12.55 5.66 -20.94
N PHE A 9 -13.85 5.47 -21.20
CA PHE A 9 -14.89 6.38 -20.72
C PHE A 9 -15.02 6.39 -19.18
N SER A 10 -14.73 5.27 -18.52
CA SER A 10 -14.85 5.19 -17.05
C SER A 10 -13.70 5.86 -16.29
N TRP A 11 -12.58 6.15 -16.97
CA TRP A 11 -11.38 6.74 -16.35
C TRP A 11 -11.16 8.21 -16.72
N ASN A 12 -11.85 8.75 -17.72
CA ASN A 12 -11.64 10.14 -18.13
C ASN A 12 -12.43 11.12 -17.24
N LYS A 13 -11.79 11.54 -16.15
CA LYS A 13 -12.23 12.71 -15.38
C LYS A 13 -11.95 13.96 -16.22
N ASN A 14 -13.03 14.67 -16.52
CA ASN A 14 -13.11 16.04 -17.03
C ASN A 14 -13.28 16.13 -18.56
N ASP A 15 -14.33 16.89 -18.87
CA ASP A 15 -14.70 17.52 -20.13
C ASP A 15 -15.49 16.70 -21.18
N SER A 16 -16.79 17.03 -21.15
CA SER A 16 -17.67 17.30 -22.28
C SER A 16 -17.73 16.27 -23.41
N ALA A 17 -18.72 15.38 -23.31
CA ALA A 17 -19.30 14.73 -24.48
C ALA A 17 -20.80 15.05 -24.53
N GLU A 18 -21.16 15.99 -25.41
CA GLU A 18 -22.51 16.16 -25.90
C GLU A 18 -22.97 14.85 -26.56
N SER A 19 -24.05 14.28 -26.03
CA SER A 19 -24.75 13.14 -26.64
C SER A 19 -25.74 13.67 -27.67
N SER A 20 -25.44 13.49 -28.96
CA SER A 20 -26.38 13.75 -30.05
C SER A 20 -27.50 12.71 -30.06
N PHE A 21 -28.52 12.92 -29.22
CA PHE A 21 -29.81 12.25 -29.32
C PHE A 21 -30.76 13.22 -30.04
N VAL A 22 -31.08 12.94 -31.31
CA VAL A 22 -32.03 13.77 -32.06
C VAL A 22 -33.44 13.34 -31.66
N VAL A 23 -34.02 14.11 -30.74
CA VAL A 23 -35.44 14.04 -30.37
C VAL A 23 -36.22 14.92 -31.34
N SER A 24 -37.23 14.34 -32.00
CA SER A 24 -38.19 15.10 -32.81
C SER A 24 -39.09 15.94 -31.90
N LYS A 25 -39.40 17.17 -32.32
CA LYS A 25 -40.08 18.20 -31.49
C LYS A 25 -41.52 17.88 -31.08
N ASP A 26 -42.13 16.85 -31.65
CA ASP A 26 -43.54 16.52 -31.43
C ASP A 26 -43.77 15.51 -30.28
N ASP A 27 -42.71 14.93 -29.71
CA ASP A 27 -42.81 14.01 -28.56
C ASP A 27 -42.81 14.72 -27.18
N ILE A 28 -42.78 16.06 -27.17
CA ILE A 28 -42.81 16.88 -25.93
C ILE A 28 -44.26 17.23 -25.59
N ASN A 29 -45.14 16.25 -25.44
CA ASN A 29 -46.37 16.47 -24.70
C ASN A 29 -46.92 15.15 -24.16
N ASP A 30 -46.28 14.59 -23.14
CA ASP A 30 -47.03 13.85 -22.15
C ASP A 30 -46.35 13.91 -20.78
N GLN A 31 -47.07 14.57 -19.88
CA GLN A 31 -47.11 14.40 -18.44
C GLN A 31 -45.82 13.87 -17.77
N ASN A 32 -45.10 14.80 -17.16
CA ASN A 32 -44.80 14.76 -15.73
C ASN A 32 -44.90 13.37 -15.08
N THR A 33 -43.92 12.51 -15.37
CA THR A 33 -43.54 11.44 -14.46
C THR A 33 -42.08 11.65 -14.19
N GLN A 34 -41.80 12.48 -13.17
CA GLN A 34 -40.50 12.43 -12.50
C GLN A 34 -40.21 10.94 -12.27
N PRO A 35 -39.05 10.40 -12.67
CA PRO A 35 -38.64 9.12 -12.15
C PRO A 35 -38.61 9.32 -10.63
N GLU A 36 -39.56 8.69 -9.94
CA GLU A 36 -39.65 8.66 -8.48
C GLU A 36 -38.22 8.52 -7.97
N LYS A 37 -37.69 9.60 -7.37
CA LYS A 37 -36.35 9.59 -6.80
C LYS A 37 -36.29 8.33 -5.96
N CYS A 38 -35.47 7.35 -6.35
CA CYS A 38 -35.29 6.17 -5.52
C CYS A 38 -34.93 6.70 -4.14
N GLY A 39 -35.87 6.53 -3.20
CA GLY A 39 -35.93 7.30 -1.98
C GLY A 39 -34.57 7.28 -1.33
N ASN A 40 -34.11 8.49 -0.96
CA ASN A 40 -32.91 8.78 -0.18
C ASN A 40 -32.46 7.53 0.60
N LEU A 41 -31.59 6.72 -0.01
CA LEU A 41 -31.03 5.54 0.62
C LEU A 41 -30.07 6.11 1.64
N ASN A 42 -30.64 6.39 2.81
CA ASN A 42 -29.98 6.83 4.02
C ASN A 42 -29.10 5.65 4.49
N ARG A 43 -28.06 5.35 3.69
CA ARG A 43 -26.99 4.41 4.00
C ARG A 43 -26.13 5.10 5.04
N HIS A 44 -26.62 5.03 6.28
CA HIS A 44 -25.86 5.37 7.46
C HIS A 44 -24.79 4.30 7.62
N TYR A 45 -23.66 4.49 6.94
CA TYR A 45 -22.44 3.83 7.38
C TYR A 45 -22.10 4.46 8.73
N HIS A 46 -22.10 3.65 9.78
CA HIS A 46 -21.53 4.08 11.06
C HIS A 46 -20.04 4.33 10.84
N THR A 47 -19.66 5.60 10.66
CA THR A 47 -18.27 6.07 10.59
C THR A 47 -17.65 6.20 11.99
N SER A 48 -18.42 5.93 13.05
CA SER A 48 -17.87 5.84 14.40
C SER A 48 -16.77 4.79 14.43
N GLU A 49 -15.60 5.19 14.89
CA GLU A 49 -14.49 4.30 15.10
C GLU A 49 -14.94 3.15 16.01
N LYS A 50 -14.74 1.91 15.56
CA LYS A 50 -15.16 0.74 16.32
C LYS A 50 -14.26 0.62 17.53
N VAL A 51 -14.79 0.96 18.70
CA VAL A 51 -14.10 0.73 19.96
C VAL A 51 -14.12 -0.77 20.24
N ASP A 52 -12.95 -1.42 20.18
CA ASP A 52 -12.83 -2.82 20.60
C ASP A 52 -12.91 -2.89 22.13
N LEU A 53 -14.10 -3.16 22.67
CA LEU A 53 -14.35 -3.28 24.11
C LEU A 53 -13.78 -4.59 24.72
N ARG A 54 -13.04 -5.39 23.94
CA ARG A 54 -12.39 -6.60 24.46
C ARG A 54 -11.26 -6.19 25.42
N LYS A 55 -11.45 -6.47 26.71
CA LYS A 55 -10.50 -6.17 27.79
C LYS A 55 -9.12 -6.84 27.63
N ALA A 56 -9.02 -7.92 26.86
CA ALA A 56 -7.77 -8.61 26.57
C ALA A 56 -7.88 -9.46 25.29
N PRO A 57 -6.78 -9.66 24.55
CA PRO A 57 -6.72 -10.63 23.47
C PRO A 57 -6.99 -12.05 23.99
N ARG A 58 -7.67 -12.88 23.19
CA ARG A 58 -7.89 -14.29 23.55
C ARG A 58 -6.56 -15.04 23.52
N THR A 59 -6.24 -15.76 24.60
CA THR A 59 -5.00 -16.52 24.74
C THR A 59 -5.13 -17.99 24.32
N TRP A 60 -6.34 -18.54 24.22
CA TRP A 60 -6.56 -19.94 23.88
C TRP A 60 -6.90 -20.15 22.39
N ARG A 61 -6.35 -21.22 21.81
CA ARG A 61 -6.69 -21.72 20.47
C ARG A 61 -7.49 -23.02 20.60
N THR A 62 -8.60 -23.14 19.88
CA THR A 62 -9.44 -24.36 19.90
C THR A 62 -8.77 -25.55 19.23
N ARG A 63 -7.79 -25.32 18.35
CA ARG A 63 -7.12 -26.36 17.56
C ARG A 63 -5.63 -26.11 17.52
N LYS A 64 -4.86 -27.19 17.65
CA LYS A 64 -3.43 -27.20 17.36
C LYS A 64 -3.20 -26.96 15.86
N ASP A 65 -2.05 -26.41 15.53
CA ASP A 65 -1.70 -26.17 14.13
C ASP A 65 -1.35 -27.50 13.44
N PRO A 66 -1.99 -27.85 12.31
CA PRO A 66 -1.70 -29.10 11.61
C PRO A 66 -0.24 -29.23 11.16
N PHE A 67 0.48 -28.12 10.97
CA PHE A 67 1.86 -28.10 10.50
C PHE A 67 2.89 -28.05 11.62
N GLU A 68 2.49 -28.08 12.90
CA GLU A 68 3.41 -27.93 14.04
C GLU A 68 4.61 -28.89 13.98
N ASN A 69 4.37 -30.17 13.68
CA ASN A 69 5.43 -31.20 13.63
C ASN A 69 6.37 -31.08 12.43
N VAL A 70 5.91 -30.50 11.31
CA VAL A 70 6.66 -30.43 10.03
C VAL A 70 7.18 -29.01 9.79
N TRP A 71 6.89 -28.07 10.69
CA TRP A 71 7.19 -26.66 10.52
C TRP A 71 8.68 -26.37 10.37
N ASP A 72 9.53 -27.08 11.11
CA ASP A 72 10.99 -26.90 11.06
C ASP A 72 11.55 -27.26 9.68
N GLU A 73 11.01 -28.31 9.06
CA GLU A 73 11.41 -28.69 7.70
C GLU A 73 10.94 -27.68 6.65
N ILE A 74 9.72 -27.15 6.84
CA ILE A 74 9.15 -26.11 5.97
C ILE A 74 9.98 -24.83 6.07
N ARG A 75 10.38 -24.43 7.28
CA ARG A 75 11.25 -23.26 7.49
C ARG A 75 12.58 -23.42 6.79
N LEU A 76 13.24 -24.57 6.97
CA LEU A 76 14.51 -24.85 6.29
C LEU A 76 14.36 -24.76 4.75
N ARG A 77 13.25 -25.28 4.21
CA ARG A 77 12.94 -25.17 2.77
C ARG A 77 12.82 -23.72 2.31
N LEU A 78 12.12 -22.88 3.09
CA LEU A 78 11.92 -21.46 2.78
C LEU A 78 13.24 -20.66 2.88
N GLU A 79 14.09 -20.99 3.84
CA GLU A 79 15.42 -20.37 3.99
C GLU A 79 16.36 -20.75 2.84
N LEU A 80 16.33 -22.01 2.39
CA LEU A 80 17.13 -22.47 1.26
C LEU A 80 16.61 -21.96 -0.08
N MET A 81 15.29 -21.83 -0.22
CA MET A 81 14.62 -21.45 -1.47
C MET A 81 13.50 -20.43 -1.20
N PRO A 82 13.83 -19.13 -1.12
CA PRO A 82 12.85 -18.08 -0.79
C PRO A 82 11.78 -17.89 -1.87
N GLU A 83 12.06 -18.30 -3.11
CA GLU A 83 11.12 -18.23 -4.24
C GLU A 83 10.02 -19.31 -4.20
N THR A 84 10.07 -20.23 -3.23
CA THR A 84 9.10 -21.34 -3.16
C THR A 84 7.72 -20.88 -2.74
N THR A 85 6.71 -21.37 -3.46
CA THR A 85 5.33 -21.00 -3.19
C THR A 85 4.71 -21.93 -2.14
N ALA A 86 3.81 -21.42 -1.29
CA ALA A 86 3.11 -22.24 -0.30
C ALA A 86 2.39 -23.47 -0.91
N SER A 87 1.88 -23.37 -2.14
CA SER A 87 1.27 -24.52 -2.84
C SER A 87 2.28 -25.62 -3.15
N GLU A 88 3.49 -25.26 -3.55
CA GLU A 88 4.57 -26.20 -3.85
C GLU A 88 5.04 -26.89 -2.57
N ILE A 89 5.13 -26.14 -1.47
CA ILE A 89 5.46 -26.69 -0.16
C ILE A 89 4.41 -27.73 0.24
N ILE A 90 3.11 -27.46 0.04
CA ILE A 90 2.07 -28.46 0.33
C ILE A 90 2.23 -29.71 -0.52
N GLN A 91 2.48 -29.58 -1.82
CA GLN A 91 2.71 -30.74 -2.69
C GLN A 91 3.93 -31.56 -2.22
N TRP A 92 5.00 -30.87 -1.83
CA TRP A 92 6.20 -31.51 -1.28
C TRP A 92 5.92 -32.24 0.04
N VAL A 93 5.22 -31.59 0.98
CA VAL A 93 4.84 -32.20 2.26
C VAL A 93 3.89 -33.38 2.05
N MET A 94 2.94 -33.28 1.11
CA MET A 94 2.03 -34.38 0.75
C MET A 94 2.78 -35.58 0.18
N GLY A 95 3.87 -35.35 -0.57
CA GLY A 95 4.75 -36.42 -1.05
C GLY A 95 5.53 -37.12 0.06
N LYS A 96 5.98 -36.38 1.08
CA LYS A 96 6.68 -36.95 2.24
C LYS A 96 5.74 -37.67 3.23
N TYR A 97 4.58 -37.07 3.51
CA TYR A 97 3.62 -37.53 4.52
C TYR A 97 2.26 -37.77 3.86
N PRO A 98 2.10 -38.90 3.15
CA PRO A 98 0.81 -39.26 2.59
C PRO A 98 -0.24 -39.36 3.70
N SER A 99 -1.46 -38.91 3.41
CA SER A 99 -2.65 -38.96 4.29
C SER A 99 -2.74 -37.94 5.43
N GLN A 100 -1.69 -37.17 5.72
CA GLN A 100 -1.73 -36.17 6.81
C GLN A 100 -2.16 -34.77 6.35
N PHE A 101 -1.87 -34.43 5.08
CA PHE A 101 -2.04 -33.08 4.55
C PHE A 101 -2.92 -33.08 3.30
N SER A 102 -3.60 -31.96 3.09
CA SER A 102 -4.49 -31.74 1.95
C SER A 102 -4.28 -30.35 1.37
N THR A 103 -4.54 -30.20 0.07
CA THR A 103 -4.53 -28.92 -0.65
C THR A 103 -5.49 -27.88 -0.05
N GLY A 104 -6.51 -28.31 0.71
CA GLY A 104 -7.39 -27.39 1.43
C GLY A 104 -6.69 -26.56 2.52
N GLN A 105 -5.45 -26.91 2.89
CA GLN A 105 -4.70 -26.24 3.96
C GLN A 105 -3.75 -25.14 3.44
N THR A 106 -3.76 -24.81 2.13
CA THR A 106 -2.89 -23.78 1.54
C THR A 106 -3.00 -22.43 2.21
N ARG A 107 -4.23 -21.99 2.51
CA ARG A 107 -4.46 -20.72 3.22
C ARG A 107 -3.85 -20.73 4.63
N THR A 108 -3.89 -21.86 5.32
CA THR A 108 -3.30 -22.03 6.66
C THR A 108 -1.78 -21.89 6.59
N LEU A 109 -1.15 -22.54 5.61
CA LEU A 109 0.29 -22.46 5.42
C LEU A 109 0.73 -21.04 5.01
N GLN A 110 0.06 -20.44 4.01
CA GLN A 110 0.35 -19.06 3.57
C GLN A 110 0.31 -18.07 4.73
N ARG A 111 -0.72 -18.16 5.58
CA ARG A 111 -0.86 -17.30 6.75
C ARG A 111 0.29 -17.51 7.74
N ARG A 112 0.72 -18.76 7.95
CA ARG A 112 1.84 -19.09 8.84
C ARG A 112 3.17 -18.55 8.30
N ILE A 113 3.40 -18.64 7.00
CA ILE A 113 4.58 -18.05 6.33
C ILE A 113 4.57 -16.52 6.46
N ALA A 114 3.43 -15.87 6.23
CA ALA A 114 3.32 -14.42 6.39
C ALA A 114 3.62 -13.98 7.83
N GLN A 115 3.13 -14.72 8.83
CA GLN A 115 3.46 -14.46 10.23
C GLN A 115 4.96 -14.62 10.49
N TRP A 116 5.57 -15.67 9.94
CA TRP A 116 7.01 -15.90 10.06
C TRP A 116 7.84 -14.76 9.44
N HIS A 117 7.48 -14.27 8.25
CA HIS A 117 8.14 -13.10 7.66
C HIS A 117 8.03 -11.87 8.57
N GLN A 118 6.86 -11.64 9.17
CA GLN A 118 6.68 -10.52 10.11
C GLN A 118 7.57 -10.65 11.36
N GLU A 119 7.73 -11.87 11.88
CA GLU A 119 8.63 -12.16 13.01
C GLU A 119 10.10 -11.88 12.63
N GLN A 120 10.51 -12.26 11.42
CA GLN A 120 11.87 -11.98 10.90
C GLN A 120 12.11 -10.48 10.74
N GLU A 121 11.19 -9.75 10.10
CA GLU A 121 11.31 -8.30 9.93
C GLU A 121 11.40 -7.55 11.27
N SER A 122 10.63 -8.00 12.26
CA SER A 122 10.68 -7.43 13.62
C SER A 122 12.06 -7.64 14.25
N HIS A 123 12.62 -8.84 14.10
CA HIS A 123 13.95 -9.16 14.58
C HIS A 123 15.04 -8.33 13.87
N GLU A 124 14.98 -8.24 12.55
CA GLU A 124 15.93 -7.46 11.75
C GLU A 124 15.90 -5.97 12.13
N LYS A 125 14.70 -5.38 12.26
CA LYS A 125 14.54 -3.97 12.70
C LYS A 125 15.17 -3.74 14.07
N THR A 126 15.01 -4.70 14.99
CA THR A 126 15.62 -4.65 16.32
C THR A 126 17.14 -4.70 16.21
N LEU A 127 17.69 -5.64 15.43
CA LEU A 127 19.13 -5.74 15.19
C LEU A 127 19.71 -4.47 14.55
N ARG A 128 19.06 -3.93 13.52
CA ARG A 128 19.47 -2.67 12.88
C ARG A 128 19.52 -1.53 13.89
N ALA A 129 18.48 -1.37 14.73
CA ALA A 129 18.44 -0.33 15.76
C ALA A 129 19.56 -0.48 16.81
N LEU A 130 19.88 -1.72 17.19
CA LEU A 130 21.00 -2.00 18.10
C LEU A 130 22.35 -1.67 17.46
N MET A 131 22.55 -2.04 16.19
CA MET A 131 23.78 -1.74 15.44
C MET A 131 23.98 -0.24 15.26
N THR A 132 22.92 0.51 14.92
CA THR A 132 23.00 1.98 14.72
C THR A 132 23.39 2.73 15.97
N ASN A 133 22.98 2.26 17.14
CA ASN A 133 23.32 2.90 18.42
C ASN A 133 24.79 2.68 18.83
N GLN A 134 25.48 1.72 18.22
CA GLN A 134 26.84 1.33 18.58
C GLN A 134 27.90 1.76 17.56
N MET A 135 27.53 2.22 16.34
CA MET A 135 28.47 2.33 15.21
C MET A 135 28.63 3.70 14.54
N THR A 136 28.12 4.81 15.06
CA THR A 136 28.28 6.13 14.40
C THR A 136 28.97 7.19 15.26
N PRO A 137 30.30 7.38 15.16
CA PRO A 137 30.81 8.75 15.09
C PRO A 137 30.25 9.38 13.80
N PRO A 138 29.79 10.64 13.81
CA PRO A 138 29.33 11.27 12.58
C PRO A 138 30.50 11.27 11.60
N LEU A 139 30.34 10.56 10.48
CA LEU A 139 31.19 10.80 9.31
C LEU A 139 30.81 12.19 8.82
N THR A 140 31.44 13.21 9.42
CA THR A 140 31.39 14.57 8.95
C THR A 140 32.11 14.58 7.62
N PHE A 141 31.35 14.42 6.53
CA PHE A 141 31.83 14.82 5.22
C PHE A 141 31.93 16.35 5.28
N SER A 142 33.08 16.85 5.74
CA SER A 142 33.39 18.27 5.73
C SER A 142 33.37 18.71 4.28
N ILE A 143 32.27 19.33 3.86
CA ILE A 143 32.21 20.09 2.62
C ILE A 143 33.26 21.19 2.80
N THR A 144 34.44 20.98 2.22
CA THR A 144 35.38 22.08 2.07
C THR A 144 34.77 23.00 1.04
N ASP A 145 34.12 24.04 1.54
CA ASP A 145 33.67 25.21 0.81
C ASP A 145 34.89 25.84 0.10
N THR A 146 35.18 25.38 -1.11
CA THR A 146 36.07 26.10 -2.01
C THR A 146 35.27 27.26 -2.56
N GLY A 147 35.37 28.39 -1.86
CA GLY A 147 34.78 29.66 -2.27
C GLY A 147 35.17 30.00 -3.71
N ILE A 148 34.19 29.94 -4.61
CA ILE A 148 34.27 30.61 -5.90
C ILE A 148 33.64 31.98 -5.71
N GLN A 149 34.51 32.97 -5.49
CA GLN A 149 34.16 34.37 -5.41
C GLN A 149 33.92 34.91 -6.83
N THR A 150 32.68 34.89 -7.32
CA THR A 150 32.32 35.65 -8.52
C THR A 150 31.96 37.08 -8.12
N ASN A 151 32.94 37.97 -8.19
CA ASN A 151 32.71 39.41 -8.23
C ASN A 151 32.04 39.75 -9.57
N LEU A 152 30.78 40.20 -9.53
CA LEU A 152 30.18 41.03 -10.57
C LEU A 152 29.77 42.34 -9.93
N ASP A 153 30.73 43.25 -9.88
CA ASP A 153 30.56 44.66 -9.56
C ASP A 153 29.85 45.33 -10.75
N CYS A 154 28.56 45.66 -10.57
CA CYS A 154 27.81 46.47 -11.52
C CYS A 154 27.83 47.92 -11.01
N GLY A 155 28.69 48.73 -11.63
CA GLY A 155 28.95 50.10 -11.25
C GLY A 155 27.70 50.99 -11.27
N LYS A 156 27.45 51.65 -10.13
CA LYS A 156 26.68 52.90 -10.08
C LYS A 156 27.65 54.07 -9.95
N LYS A 157 27.65 54.90 -10.99
CA LYS A 157 28.29 56.22 -11.00
C LYS A 157 27.32 57.18 -10.34
N ASP A 158 27.64 57.68 -9.15
CA ASP A 158 26.99 58.87 -8.61
C ASP A 158 28.06 59.96 -8.41
N VAL A 159 27.98 60.96 -9.28
CA VAL A 159 28.82 62.15 -9.32
C VAL A 159 28.31 63.18 -8.30
N ALA A 160 29.25 63.80 -7.60
CA ALA A 160 29.11 64.71 -6.47
C ALA A 160 28.29 66.01 -6.70
N LYS A 161 27.78 66.57 -5.59
CA LYS A 161 27.74 68.00 -5.14
C LYS A 161 26.64 68.16 -4.07
N SER A 162 26.71 68.95 -3.01
CA SER A 162 27.64 70.00 -2.58
C SER A 162 27.64 70.14 -1.05
N LEU A 163 28.69 70.75 -0.52
CA LEU A 163 28.84 71.19 0.87
C LEU A 163 27.76 72.21 1.29
N ASN A 164 27.41 72.18 2.57
CA ASN A 164 26.87 73.30 3.33
C ASN A 164 27.97 74.34 3.60
N TYR A 165 27.66 75.61 3.34
CA TYR A 165 27.82 76.72 4.28
C TYR A 165 26.72 77.75 4.02
#